data_AF-A0A315XPD4-F1
#
_entry.id   AF-A0A315XPD4-F1
#
_cell.length_a   1.000
_cell.length_b   1.000
_cell.length_c   1.000
_cell.angle_alpha   90.00
_cell.angle_beta   90.00
_cell.angle_gamma   90.00
#
_symmetry.space_group_name_H-M   'P 1'
#
loop_
_entity.id
_entity.type
_entity.pdbx_description
1 polymer ?
#
loop_
_entity_poly.entity_id
_entity_poly.type
_entity_poly.pdbx_seq_one_letter_code
_entity_poly.pdbx_strand_id
1 'polypeptide(L)'
;MNEFVEVIGVEHLKTILSGLTPEEIVKPAYDNWMGGIKTGHTVLNLEDGRVYGLGMDFNQLHLHDDIYIELYTIESHEEPISEEEFFSKNEYEEYLEFSSDDPCEYIPDVISEFCEMKGIDEYERTVGLLAYNFEKNEQANYNMWESKILNKYYDAIYEDHNPFQFSHSTL
;
A
#
# COMPACT_ATOMS: atom_id res chain seq x y z
N MET A 1 -2.20 -29.58 -17.45
CA MET A 1 -3.45 -28.93 -17.88
C MET A 1 -3.09 -27.46 -17.88
N ASN A 2 -2.99 -26.80 -19.04
CA ASN A 2 -2.68 -25.37 -19.04
C ASN A 2 -3.97 -24.66 -18.64
N GLU A 3 -4.06 -24.24 -17.37
CA GLU A 3 -5.06 -23.27 -16.96
C GLU A 3 -4.68 -21.96 -17.62
N PHE A 4 -5.55 -21.47 -18.49
CA PHE A 4 -5.47 -20.13 -19.04
C PHE A 4 -6.22 -19.25 -18.05
N VAL A 5 -5.51 -18.36 -17.37
CA VAL A 5 -6.13 -17.37 -16.48
C VAL A 5 -6.54 -16.18 -17.33
N GLU A 6 -7.83 -15.86 -17.32
CA GLU A 6 -8.36 -14.68 -18.02
C GLU A 6 -8.19 -13.46 -17.12
N VAL A 7 -7.44 -12.46 -17.60
CA VAL A 7 -7.17 -11.21 -16.87
C VAL A 7 -7.91 -10.02 -17.48
N ILE A 8 -8.17 -9.00 -16.67
CA ILE A 8 -8.78 -7.74 -17.09
C ILE A 8 -7.93 -7.07 -18.17
N GLY A 9 -8.60 -6.51 -19.18
CA GLY A 9 -7.90 -5.75 -20.22
C GLY A 9 -7.33 -4.42 -19.71
N VAL A 10 -6.30 -3.92 -20.39
CA VAL A 10 -5.60 -2.65 -20.05
C VAL A 10 -6.55 -1.46 -19.89
N GLU A 11 -7.59 -1.33 -20.72
CA GLU A 11 -8.54 -0.22 -20.62
C GLU A 11 -9.45 -0.34 -19.39
N HIS A 12 -9.77 -1.57 -18.96
CA HIS A 12 -10.47 -1.80 -17.70
C HIS A 12 -9.56 -1.46 -16.52
N LEU A 13 -8.29 -1.88 -16.55
CA LEU A 13 -7.30 -1.52 -15.55
C LEU A 13 -7.19 0.01 -15.39
N LYS A 14 -7.02 0.76 -16.49
CA LYS A 14 -6.98 2.24 -16.43
C LYS A 14 -8.24 2.84 -15.83
N THR A 15 -9.40 2.28 -16.16
CA THR A 15 -10.68 2.73 -15.59
C THR A 15 -10.68 2.55 -14.07
N ILE A 16 -10.22 1.40 -13.57
CA ILE A 16 -10.07 1.15 -12.13
C ILE A 16 -9.09 2.15 -11.51
N LEU A 17 -7.88 2.27 -12.07
CA LEU A 17 -6.83 3.17 -11.55
C LEU A 17 -7.29 4.63 -11.48
N SER A 18 -8.05 5.09 -12.49
CA SER A 18 -8.59 6.46 -12.51
C SER A 18 -9.70 6.73 -11.50
N GLY A 19 -10.34 5.66 -10.99
CA GLY A 19 -11.40 5.76 -10.00
C GLY A 19 -10.90 5.68 -8.55
N LEU A 20 -9.65 5.28 -8.33
CA LEU A 20 -9.09 5.11 -6.99
C LEU A 20 -8.62 6.44 -6.41
N THR A 21 -9.09 6.74 -5.21
CA THR A 21 -8.56 7.81 -4.38
C THR A 21 -7.24 7.38 -3.71
N PRO A 22 -6.36 8.33 -3.30
CA PRO A 22 -5.19 8.01 -2.50
C PRO A 22 -5.51 7.19 -1.24
N GLU A 23 -6.63 7.51 -0.57
CA GLU A 23 -7.08 6.78 0.62
C GLU A 23 -7.40 5.31 0.31
N GLU A 24 -8.14 5.04 -0.76
CA GLU A 24 -8.46 3.67 -1.22
C GLU A 24 -7.21 2.87 -1.62
N ILE A 25 -6.09 3.55 -1.88
CA ILE A 25 -4.80 2.93 -2.18
C ILE A 25 -3.99 2.68 -0.91
N VAL A 26 -3.94 3.60 0.05
CA VAL A 26 -3.06 3.45 1.23
C VAL A 26 -3.72 2.67 2.37
N LYS A 27 -5.04 2.83 2.55
CA LYS A 27 -5.78 2.24 3.68
C LYS A 27 -5.70 0.71 3.71
N PRO A 28 -5.88 -0.02 2.60
CA PRO A 28 -5.79 -1.48 2.63
C PRO A 28 -4.41 -2.00 3.05
N ALA A 29 -3.33 -1.33 2.61
CA ALA A 29 -1.98 -1.64 3.04
C ALA A 29 -1.81 -1.40 4.55
N TYR A 30 -2.25 -0.24 5.05
CA TYR A 30 -2.14 0.10 6.47
C TYR A 30 -2.94 -0.85 7.37
N ASP A 31 -4.17 -1.21 6.98
CA ASP A 31 -5.02 -2.17 7.70
C ASP A 31 -4.39 -3.58 7.80
N ASN A 32 -3.46 -3.92 6.91
CA ASN A 32 -2.79 -5.21 6.84
C ASN A 32 -1.30 -5.15 7.25
N TRP A 33 -0.82 -3.97 7.62
CA TRP A 33 0.54 -3.74 8.09
C TRP A 33 0.65 -3.93 9.60
N MET A 34 1.82 -4.38 10.06
CA MET A 34 2.13 -4.44 11.49
C MET A 34 3.63 -4.21 11.69
N GLY A 35 3.99 -3.09 12.32
CA GLY A 35 5.38 -2.71 12.55
C GLY A 35 6.23 -3.84 13.15
N GLY A 36 7.38 -4.09 12.54
CA GLY A 36 8.33 -5.15 12.88
C GLY A 36 7.88 -6.58 12.56
N ILE A 37 6.67 -6.79 12.03
CA ILE A 37 6.05 -8.13 11.91
C ILE A 37 5.55 -8.39 10.49
N LYS A 38 4.72 -7.50 9.93
CA LYS A 38 4.06 -7.68 8.63
C LYS A 38 4.22 -6.47 7.72
N THR A 39 4.67 -6.72 6.49
CA THR A 39 4.60 -5.75 5.40
C THR A 39 3.16 -5.71 4.90
N GLY A 40 2.60 -4.52 4.75
CA GLY A 40 1.24 -4.32 4.26
C GLY A 40 1.25 -3.90 2.81
N HIS A 41 0.47 -4.56 1.97
CA HIS A 41 0.34 -4.27 0.55
C HIS A 41 -1.09 -3.90 0.21
N THR A 42 -1.25 -2.99 -0.74
CA THR A 42 -2.51 -2.84 -1.49
C THR A 42 -2.29 -3.41 -2.88
N VAL A 43 -3.11 -4.39 -3.24
CA VAL A 43 -3.00 -5.15 -4.49
C VAL A 43 -4.26 -5.02 -5.32
N LEU A 44 -4.13 -5.10 -6.64
CA LEU A 44 -5.23 -5.21 -7.58
C LEU A 44 -5.17 -6.59 -8.23
N ASN A 45 -6.20 -7.42 -7.98
CA ASN A 45 -6.33 -8.74 -8.61
C ASN A 45 -6.68 -8.57 -10.09
N LEU A 46 -5.87 -9.18 -10.96
CA LEU A 46 -6.01 -9.03 -12.40
C LEU A 46 -7.12 -9.89 -12.98
N GLU A 47 -7.65 -10.89 -12.28
CA GLU A 47 -8.78 -11.70 -12.75
C GLU A 47 -10.11 -10.95 -12.61
N ASP A 48 -10.33 -10.30 -11.47
CA ASP A 48 -11.63 -9.68 -11.14
C ASP A 48 -11.60 -8.15 -11.01
N GLY A 49 -10.41 -7.54 -11.03
CA GLY A 49 -10.21 -6.10 -10.93
C GLY A 49 -10.42 -5.52 -9.53
N ARG A 50 -10.50 -6.36 -8.49
CA ARG A 50 -10.70 -5.88 -7.12
C ARG A 50 -9.40 -5.41 -6.49
N VAL A 51 -9.49 -4.30 -5.76
CA VAL A 51 -8.43 -3.78 -4.91
C VAL A 51 -8.66 -4.23 -3.47
N TYR A 52 -7.64 -4.80 -2.84
CA TYR A 52 -7.69 -5.23 -1.43
C TYR A 52 -6.31 -5.20 -0.79
N GLY A 53 -6.29 -5.34 0.54
CA GLY A 53 -5.08 -5.36 1.33
C GLY A 53 -4.55 -6.78 1.55
N LEU A 54 -3.23 -6.94 1.54
CA LEU A 54 -2.55 -8.21 1.77
C LEU A 54 -1.39 -7.98 2.73
N GLY A 55 -1.38 -8.70 3.85
CA GLY A 55 -0.32 -8.63 4.86
C GLY A 55 0.62 -9.82 4.73
N MET A 56 1.94 -9.56 4.59
CA MET A 56 2.96 -10.60 4.45
C MET A 56 3.88 -10.62 5.65
N ASP A 57 4.03 -11.80 6.27
CA ASP A 57 5.08 -12.02 7.27
C ASP A 57 6.45 -12.06 6.59
N PHE A 58 7.53 -11.68 7.30
CA PHE A 58 8.90 -11.62 6.77
C PHE A 58 9.40 -12.91 6.07
N ASN A 59 8.83 -14.08 6.37
CA ASN A 59 9.21 -15.37 5.81
C ASN A 59 8.17 -15.98 4.85
N GLN A 60 7.10 -15.25 4.51
CA GLN A 60 6.10 -15.72 3.56
C GLN A 60 6.54 -15.40 2.13
N LEU A 61 6.70 -16.45 1.33
CA LEU A 61 6.80 -16.33 -0.12
C LEU A 61 5.38 -16.17 -0.69
N HIS A 62 5.23 -15.36 -1.74
CA HIS A 62 3.99 -15.22 -2.49
C HIS A 62 3.43 -16.61 -2.84
N LEU A 63 2.16 -16.85 -2.53
CA LEU A 63 1.46 -18.02 -3.08
C LEU A 63 1.28 -17.76 -4.58
N HIS A 64 1.78 -18.69 -5.40
CA HIS A 64 1.87 -18.59 -6.86
C HIS A 64 0.51 -18.49 -7.59
N ASP A 65 -0.60 -18.63 -6.87
CA ASP A 65 -1.91 -18.88 -7.49
C ASP A 65 -2.73 -17.60 -7.76
N ASP A 66 -2.35 -16.45 -7.19
CA ASP A 66 -3.08 -15.18 -7.38
C ASP A 66 -2.31 -14.26 -8.34
N ILE A 67 -2.90 -13.92 -9.50
CA ILE A 67 -2.33 -12.93 -10.43
C ILE A 67 -2.81 -11.53 -10.02
N TYR A 68 -1.92 -10.73 -9.44
CA TYR A 68 -2.22 -9.36 -9.02
C TYR A 68 -1.05 -8.41 -9.32
N ILE A 69 -1.31 -7.11 -9.22
CA ILE A 69 -0.27 -6.06 -9.21
C ILE A 69 -0.32 -5.26 -7.92
N GLU A 70 0.85 -4.87 -7.42
CA GLU A 70 0.98 -4.04 -6.23
C GLU A 70 0.82 -2.57 -6.55
N LEU A 71 -0.11 -1.90 -5.88
CA LEU A 71 -0.38 -0.47 -6.01
C LEU A 71 0.41 0.35 -4.97
N TYR A 72 0.54 -0.18 -3.75
CA TYR A 72 1.21 0.49 -2.64
C TYR A 72 1.71 -0.55 -1.62
N THR A 73 2.81 -0.22 -0.94
CA THR A 73 3.46 -1.10 0.05
C THR A 73 3.91 -0.26 1.23
N ILE A 74 3.73 -0.78 2.44
CA ILE A 74 4.31 -0.27 3.68
C ILE A 74 5.20 -1.39 4.24
N GLU A 75 6.51 -1.16 4.27
CA GLU A 75 7.43 -2.18 4.73
C GLU A 75 7.33 -2.40 6.23
N SER A 76 7.46 -3.65 6.68
CA SER A 76 7.37 -4.00 8.11
C SER A 76 8.38 -3.25 8.98
N HIS A 77 9.55 -2.89 8.45
CA HIS A 77 10.61 -2.20 9.19
C HIS A 77 10.58 -0.68 9.01
N GLU A 78 9.64 -0.16 8.23
CA GLU A 78 9.44 1.27 8.07
C GLU A 78 8.48 1.81 9.12
N GLU A 79 8.71 3.04 9.54
CA GLU A 79 7.72 3.82 10.27
C GLU A 79 7.07 4.77 9.26
N PRO A 80 5.82 4.50 8.84
CA PRO A 80 5.26 5.11 7.64
C PRO A 80 4.97 6.60 7.80
N ILE A 81 4.78 7.08 9.04
CA ILE A 81 4.62 8.48 9.43
C ILE A 81 5.45 8.73 10.68
N SER A 82 6.34 9.70 10.64
CA SER A 82 7.11 10.12 11.82
C SER A 82 6.28 10.97 12.78
N GLU A 83 6.64 11.03 14.07
CA GLU A 83 5.98 11.87 15.08
C GLU A 83 5.91 13.36 14.67
N GLU A 84 6.99 13.89 14.10
CA GLU A 84 7.06 15.29 13.64
C GLU A 84 6.08 15.56 12.48
N GLU A 85 5.81 14.55 11.67
CA GLU A 85 4.84 14.65 10.57
C GLU A 85 3.40 14.39 11.04
N PHE A 86 3.24 13.50 12.01
CA PHE A 86 1.95 13.11 12.55
C PHE A 86 1.23 14.29 13.21
N PHE A 87 1.98 15.10 13.95
CA PHE A 87 1.46 16.24 14.68
C PHE A 87 1.64 17.54 13.92
N SER A 88 0.67 18.47 14.04
CA SER A 88 0.95 19.86 13.71
C SER A 88 2.04 20.40 14.62
N LYS A 89 2.74 21.46 14.19
CA LYS A 89 3.85 22.03 14.95
C LYS A 89 3.52 22.29 16.44
N ASN A 90 2.33 22.83 16.72
CA ASN A 90 1.91 23.11 18.11
C ASN A 90 1.59 21.82 18.87
N GLU A 91 0.91 20.87 18.25
CA GLU A 91 0.63 19.55 18.85
C GLU A 91 1.93 18.80 19.15
N TYR A 92 2.94 18.93 18.27
CA TYR A 92 4.25 18.29 18.45
C TYR A 92 5.02 18.88 19.62
N GLU A 93 5.01 20.22 19.78
CA GLU A 93 5.60 20.88 20.95
C GLU A 93 4.92 20.42 22.25
N GLU A 94 3.59 20.30 22.26
CA GLU A 94 2.82 19.77 23.40
C GLU A 94 3.10 18.27 23.65
N TYR A 95 3.29 17.48 22.60
CA TYR A 95 3.66 16.07 22.68
C TYR A 95 5.07 15.90 23.28
N LEU A 96 6.02 16.75 22.90
CA LEU A 96 7.37 16.74 23.48
C LEU A 96 7.35 17.08 24.97
N GLU A 97 6.55 18.05 25.39
CA GLU A 97 6.36 18.35 26.82
C GLU A 97 5.74 17.15 27.54
N PHE A 98 4.67 16.58 26.99
CA PHE A 98 3.98 15.41 27.56
C PHE A 98 4.90 14.19 27.71
N SER A 99 5.65 13.85 26.66
CA SER A 99 6.59 12.73 26.64
C SER A 99 7.82 12.95 27.54
N SER A 100 8.20 14.21 27.79
CA SER A 100 9.33 14.54 28.66
C SER A 100 9.02 14.45 30.16
N ASP A 101 7.76 14.58 30.55
CA ASP A 101 7.32 14.60 31.95
C ASP A 101 7.11 13.19 32.55
N ASP A 102 7.18 12.12 31.74
CA ASP A 102 6.99 10.74 32.19
C ASP A 102 8.29 9.92 32.19
N PRO A 103 8.92 9.66 33.37
CA PRO A 103 10.05 8.75 33.50
C PRO A 103 9.64 7.27 33.55
N CYS A 104 8.45 6.89 33.09
CA CYS A 104 8.06 5.48 33.00
C CYS A 104 8.70 4.81 31.78
N GLU A 105 9.75 4.03 32.02
CA GLU A 105 10.33 3.03 31.09
C GLU A 105 9.35 1.94 30.59
N TYR A 106 8.03 2.15 30.74
CA TYR A 106 7.00 1.09 30.66
C TYR A 106 5.74 1.44 29.86
N ILE A 107 5.63 2.62 29.26
CA ILE A 107 4.50 2.93 28.36
C ILE A 107 4.93 2.54 26.94
N PRO A 108 4.37 1.46 26.36
CA PRO A 108 4.81 0.98 25.05
C PRO A 108 4.40 1.88 23.88
N ASP A 109 3.45 2.80 24.10
CA ASP A 109 2.88 3.67 23.06
C ASP A 109 2.44 5.04 23.61
N VAL A 110 3.38 5.99 23.64
CA VAL A 110 3.17 7.36 24.15
C VAL A 110 2.30 8.19 23.19
N ILE A 111 2.32 7.86 21.91
CA ILE A 111 1.55 8.55 20.86
C ILE A 111 0.07 8.29 21.07
N SER A 112 -0.34 7.03 21.24
CA SER A 112 -1.75 6.69 21.47
C SER A 112 -2.31 7.37 22.72
N GLU A 113 -1.56 7.42 23.82
CA GLU A 113 -2.02 8.08 25.05
C GLU A 113 -2.21 9.60 24.86
N PHE A 114 -1.27 10.26 24.18
CA PHE A 114 -1.40 11.67 23.84
C PHE A 114 -2.61 11.92 22.92
N CYS A 115 -2.83 11.05 21.93
CA CYS A 115 -3.97 11.14 21.02
C CYS A 115 -5.29 10.98 21.77
N GLU A 116 -5.41 9.99 22.66
CA GLU A 116 -6.59 9.80 23.51
C GLU A 116 -6.87 11.04 24.38
N MET A 117 -5.84 11.61 25.00
CA MET A 117 -5.96 12.81 25.83
C MET A 117 -6.43 14.04 25.02
N LYS A 118 -5.95 14.19 23.78
CA LYS A 118 -6.29 15.31 22.90
C LYS A 118 -7.58 15.08 22.08
N GLY A 119 -8.13 13.87 22.10
CA GLY A 119 -9.27 13.48 21.27
C GLY A 119 -8.91 13.43 19.78
N ILE A 120 -7.68 13.04 19.46
CA ILE A 120 -7.18 12.84 18.10
C ILE A 120 -7.49 11.40 17.69
N ASP A 121 -8.13 11.22 16.53
CA ASP A 121 -8.28 9.90 15.91
C ASP A 121 -6.97 9.53 15.21
N GLU A 122 -6.18 8.68 15.85
CA GLU A 122 -4.86 8.29 15.37
C GLU A 122 -4.92 7.56 14.03
N TYR A 123 -5.90 6.67 13.87
CA TYR A 123 -6.08 5.89 12.66
C TYR A 123 -6.44 6.77 11.46
N GLU A 124 -7.49 7.58 11.59
CA GLU A 124 -7.94 8.48 10.52
C GLU A 124 -6.85 9.49 10.15
N ARG A 125 -6.11 10.00 11.14
CA ARG A 125 -5.00 10.92 10.88
C ARG A 125 -3.84 10.25 10.16
N THR A 126 -3.45 9.05 10.57
CA THR A 126 -2.38 8.29 9.92
C THR A 126 -2.72 7.98 8.47
N VAL A 127 -3.92 7.45 8.22
CA VAL A 127 -4.42 7.15 6.87
C VAL A 127 -4.48 8.43 6.02
N GLY A 128 -4.97 9.54 6.59
CA GLY A 128 -5.02 10.84 5.91
C GLY A 128 -3.64 11.38 5.52
N LEU A 129 -2.64 11.26 6.39
CA LEU A 129 -1.27 11.68 6.11
C LEU A 129 -0.61 10.77 5.07
N LEU A 130 -0.83 9.46 5.15
CA LEU A 130 -0.34 8.52 4.13
C LEU A 130 -0.94 8.83 2.75
N ALA A 131 -2.24 9.10 2.70
CA ALA A 131 -2.94 9.48 1.48
C ALA A 131 -2.36 10.78 0.90
N TYR A 132 -2.12 11.79 1.74
CA TYR A 132 -1.49 13.05 1.33
C TYR A 132 -0.06 12.82 0.79
N ASN A 133 0.74 12.00 1.46
CA ASN A 133 2.10 11.68 1.03
C ASN A 133 2.13 10.91 -0.27
N PHE A 134 1.23 9.94 -0.44
CA PHE A 134 1.08 9.19 -1.68
C PHE A 134 0.65 10.11 -2.83
N GLU A 135 -0.33 11.00 -2.60
CA GLU A 135 -0.74 11.98 -3.58
C GLU A 135 0.42 12.89 -4.00
N LYS A 136 1.15 13.42 -3.02
CA LYS A 136 2.27 14.35 -3.24
C LYS A 136 3.47 13.71 -3.93
N ASN A 137 3.82 12.47 -3.59
CA ASN A 137 5.07 11.84 -4.02
C ASN A 137 4.89 10.94 -5.26
N GLU A 138 3.76 10.23 -5.36
CA GLU A 138 3.51 9.27 -6.44
C GLU A 138 2.47 9.80 -7.45
N GLN A 139 1.30 10.23 -6.99
CA GLN A 139 0.21 10.66 -7.90
C GLN A 139 0.30 12.12 -8.37
N ALA A 140 1.23 12.92 -7.86
CA ALA A 140 1.45 14.30 -8.35
C ALA A 140 1.73 14.33 -9.85
N ASN A 141 2.24 13.22 -10.41
CA ASN A 141 2.22 12.94 -11.82
C ASN A 141 1.50 11.62 -12.10
N TYR A 142 0.17 11.67 -12.11
CA TYR A 142 -0.70 10.51 -12.39
C TYR A 142 -0.25 9.71 -13.62
N ASN A 143 0.13 10.37 -14.72
CA ASN A 143 0.55 9.67 -15.94
C ASN A 143 1.82 8.82 -15.72
N MET A 144 2.75 9.32 -14.90
CA MET A 144 3.96 8.59 -14.55
C MET A 144 3.64 7.41 -13.63
N TRP A 145 2.79 7.62 -12.64
CA TRP A 145 2.32 6.55 -11.76
C TRP A 145 1.56 5.47 -12.54
N GLU A 146 0.58 5.84 -13.36
CA GLU A 146 -0.15 4.92 -14.24
C GLU A 146 0.81 4.13 -15.13
N SER A 147 1.82 4.79 -15.72
CA SER A 147 2.83 4.09 -16.54
C SER A 147 3.64 3.07 -15.75
N LYS A 148 4.00 3.36 -14.48
CA LYS A 148 4.68 2.38 -13.60
C LYS A 148 3.77 1.17 -13.36
N ILE A 149 2.49 1.39 -13.07
CA ILE A 149 1.52 0.32 -12.82
C ILE A 149 1.26 -0.51 -14.09
N LEU A 150 1.15 0.13 -15.25
CA LEU A 150 1.02 -0.55 -16.53
C LEU A 150 2.22 -1.45 -16.83
N ASN A 151 3.44 -1.01 -16.51
CA ASN A 151 4.62 -1.87 -16.65
C ASN A 151 4.52 -3.10 -15.74
N LYS A 152 4.13 -2.93 -14.45
CA LYS A 152 3.88 -4.07 -13.55
C LYS A 152 2.81 -5.03 -14.10
N TYR A 153 1.74 -4.48 -14.68
CA TYR A 153 0.70 -5.28 -15.34
C TYR A 153 1.27 -6.10 -16.49
N TYR A 154 2.07 -5.48 -17.37
CA TYR A 154 2.70 -6.19 -18.47
C TYR A 154 3.65 -7.27 -17.95
N ASP A 155 4.50 -6.96 -16.97
CA ASP A 155 5.42 -7.93 -16.38
C ASP A 155 4.66 -9.12 -15.77
N ALA A 156 3.59 -8.88 -15.01
CA ALA A 156 2.76 -9.92 -14.41
C ALA A 156 2.11 -10.85 -15.45
N ILE A 157 1.64 -10.31 -16.58
CA ILE A 157 1.08 -11.14 -17.66
C ILE A 157 2.14 -11.78 -18.55
N TYR A 158 3.36 -11.21 -18.64
CA TYR A 158 4.45 -11.75 -19.46
C TYR A 158 5.29 -12.81 -18.72
N GLU A 159 5.43 -12.73 -17.39
CA GLU A 159 6.15 -13.74 -16.60
C GLU A 159 5.43 -15.11 -16.59
N ASP A 160 4.11 -15.15 -16.82
CA ASP A 160 3.35 -16.41 -16.97
C ASP A 160 2.78 -16.69 -18.38
N HIS A 161 2.85 -15.74 -19.32
CA HIS A 161 2.45 -15.97 -20.72
C HIS A 161 3.42 -15.34 -21.71
N ASN A 162 4.30 -16.18 -22.30
CA ASN A 162 4.91 -15.89 -23.59
C ASN A 162 3.87 -16.13 -24.71
N PRO A 163 3.31 -15.09 -25.37
CA PRO A 163 2.35 -15.27 -26.46
C PRO A 163 3.04 -15.60 -27.79
N PHE A 164 4.39 -15.65 -27.83
CA PHE A 164 5.16 -16.05 -29.00
C PHE A 164 5.51 -17.55 -28.98
N GLN A 165 4.52 -18.42 -28.82
CA GLN A 165 4.52 -19.63 -29.65
C GLN A 165 3.89 -19.23 -30.99
N PHE A 166 4.73 -18.76 -31.91
CA PHE A 166 4.37 -18.82 -33.32
C PHE A 166 4.04 -20.27 -33.61
N SER A 167 2.77 -20.57 -33.91
CA SER A 167 2.43 -21.81 -34.58
C SER A 167 3.34 -21.89 -35.80
N HIS A 168 4.30 -22.83 -35.79
CA HIS A 168 4.94 -23.25 -37.02
C HIS A 168 3.85 -23.88 -37.87
N SER A 169 3.13 -23.04 -38.61
CA SER A 169 2.32 -23.44 -39.74
C SER A 169 3.28 -24.11 -40.69
N THR A 170 3.12 -25.42 -40.74
CA THR A 170 3.77 -26.35 -41.63
C THR A 170 3.61 -25.84 -43.06
N LEU A 171 4.73 -25.60 -43.74
CA LEU A 171 4.88 -25.73 -45.19
C LEU A 171 6.32 -26.13 -45.48
#